data_AF-A0A445IKC4-F1
#
_entry.id   AF-A0A445IKC4-F1
#
_cell.length_a   1.000
_cell.length_b   1.000
_cell.length_c   1.000
_cell.angle_alpha   90.00
_cell.angle_beta   90.00
_cell.angle_gamma   90.00
#
_symmetry.space_group_name_H-M   'P 1'
#
loop_
_entity.id
_entity.type
_entity.pdbx_description
1 polymer ?
#
loop_
_entity_poly.entity_id
_entity_poly.type
_entity_poly.pdbx_seq_one_letter_code
_entity_poly.pdbx_strand_id
1 'polypeptide(L)'
;MTSLLRRLVDTAVKTSRSGYLQRCLMKNLECLKVCYDHTVRDADGSIIQFHYGEDGVDVHQTSFITEFGALSTNKELVFSNYCRQLDRSSPYINKLPEALEGKAEKFSKQRNLGSMEQADFLRLMEHKYVSCLAQPGEPVGVLASQSVGEPATQMTAFTPSNFVSQSFPNSIAEMLDDSNYLH
;
A
#
# COMPACT_ATOMS: atom_id res chain seq x y z
N MET A 1 13.35 -38.85 9.47
CA MET A 1 12.68 -39.03 8.16
C MET A 1 11.27 -38.46 8.14
N THR A 2 10.46 -38.68 9.18
CA THR A 2 9.08 -38.16 9.32
C THR A 2 8.97 -36.63 9.39
N SER A 3 9.91 -35.94 10.04
CA SER A 3 9.92 -34.47 10.15
C SER A 3 10.19 -33.74 8.83
N LEU A 4 11.00 -34.33 7.94
CA LEU A 4 11.39 -33.71 6.67
C LEU A 4 10.27 -33.85 5.62
N LEU A 5 9.59 -35.00 5.61
CA LEU A 5 8.44 -35.26 4.76
C LEU A 5 7.23 -34.40 5.18
N ARG A 6 7.01 -34.21 6.49
CA ARG A 6 6.01 -33.27 7.01
C ARG A 6 6.27 -31.82 6.58
N ARG A 7 7.52 -31.35 6.63
CA ARG A 7 7.88 -29.99 6.16
C ARG A 7 7.67 -29.81 4.66
N LEU A 8 7.94 -30.82 3.84
CA LEU A 8 7.68 -30.77 2.40
C LEU A 8 6.17 -30.74 2.09
N VAL A 9 5.38 -31.58 2.79
CA VAL A 9 3.92 -31.60 2.64
C VAL A 9 3.29 -30.31 3.12
N ASP A 10 3.70 -29.79 4.28
CA ASP A 10 3.20 -28.51 4.81
C ASP A 10 3.53 -27.37 3.84
N THR A 11 4.73 -27.37 3.25
CA THR A 11 5.11 -26.36 2.25
C THR A 11 4.24 -26.48 1.00
N ALA A 12 3.99 -27.69 0.49
CA ALA A 12 3.16 -27.92 -0.69
C ALA A 12 1.67 -27.54 -0.49
N VAL A 13 1.10 -27.84 0.68
CA VAL A 13 -0.29 -27.47 1.00
C VAL A 13 -0.42 -25.96 1.17
N LYS A 14 0.55 -25.32 1.82
CA LYS A 14 0.55 -23.87 2.05
C LYS A 14 0.71 -23.05 0.78
N THR A 15 1.55 -23.49 -0.15
CA THR A 15 1.70 -22.85 -1.47
C THR A 15 0.46 -23.01 -2.35
N SER A 16 -0.23 -24.15 -2.26
CA SER A 16 -1.48 -24.37 -3.01
C SER A 16 -2.60 -23.39 -2.59
N ARG A 17 -2.67 -23.07 -1.29
CA ARG A 17 -3.69 -22.18 -0.74
C ARG A 17 -3.44 -20.71 -1.08
N SER A 18 -2.19 -20.24 -0.94
CA SER A 18 -1.83 -18.85 -1.28
C SER A 18 -1.90 -18.59 -2.78
N GLY A 19 -1.51 -19.55 -3.63
CA GLY A 19 -1.58 -19.43 -5.08
C GLY A 19 -3.02 -19.37 -5.63
N TYR A 20 -3.94 -20.15 -5.05
CA TYR A 20 -5.36 -20.08 -5.41
C TYR A 20 -5.95 -18.71 -5.06
N LEU A 21 -5.68 -18.21 -3.85
CA LEU A 21 -6.14 -16.90 -3.42
C LEU A 21 -5.62 -15.78 -4.33
N GLN A 22 -4.32 -15.78 -4.65
CA GLN A 22 -3.73 -14.80 -5.56
C GLN A 22 -4.39 -14.82 -6.94
N ARG A 23 -4.68 -16.00 -7.50
CA ARG A 23 -5.38 -16.12 -8.79
C ARG A 23 -6.79 -15.54 -8.74
N CYS A 24 -7.55 -15.82 -7.68
CA CYS A 24 -8.89 -15.27 -7.50
C CYS A 24 -8.86 -13.74 -7.42
N LEU A 25 -7.93 -13.17 -6.65
CA LEU A 25 -7.77 -11.73 -6.54
C LEU A 25 -7.39 -11.11 -7.89
N MET A 26 -6.38 -11.66 -8.56
CA MET A 26 -5.91 -11.20 -9.86
C MET A 26 -7.03 -11.16 -10.88
N LYS A 27 -7.82 -12.24 -10.98
CA LYS A 27 -8.90 -12.34 -11.96
C LYS A 27 -10.04 -11.36 -11.71
N ASN A 28 -10.34 -11.09 -10.44
CA ASN A 28 -11.40 -10.13 -10.10
C ASN A 28 -10.95 -8.67 -10.26
N LEU A 29 -9.66 -8.39 -10.13
CA LEU A 29 -9.12 -7.03 -10.12
C LEU A 29 -8.34 -6.68 -11.40
N GLU A 30 -8.31 -7.55 -12.42
CA GLU A 30 -7.52 -7.32 -13.65
C GLU A 30 -7.99 -6.11 -14.47
N CYS A 31 -9.28 -5.79 -14.38
CA CYS A 31 -9.91 -4.72 -15.14
C CYS A 31 -9.78 -3.34 -14.49
N LEU A 32 -9.36 -3.26 -13.22
CA LEU A 32 -9.25 -2.00 -12.50
C LEU A 32 -8.02 -1.20 -12.92
N LYS A 33 -8.27 -0.01 -13.45
CA LYS A 33 -7.24 0.92 -13.93
C LYS A 33 -7.54 2.36 -13.55
N VAL A 34 -6.49 3.18 -13.51
CA VAL A 34 -6.61 4.63 -13.32
C VAL A 34 -7.03 5.28 -14.64
N CYS A 35 -8.07 6.10 -14.62
CA CYS A 35 -8.50 6.90 -15.76
C CYS A 35 -7.81 8.28 -15.77
N TYR A 36 -7.93 9.01 -16.88
CA TYR A 36 -7.32 10.35 -17.03
C TYR A 36 -7.88 11.41 -16.07
N ASP A 37 -9.06 11.17 -15.50
CA ASP A 37 -9.65 11.96 -14.43
C ASP A 37 -9.09 11.59 -13.04
N HIS A 38 -8.08 10.72 -12.97
CA HIS A 38 -7.50 10.12 -11.76
C HIS A 38 -8.48 9.30 -10.91
N THR A 39 -9.64 8.93 -11.47
CA THR A 39 -10.55 7.97 -10.85
C THR A 39 -10.12 6.54 -11.18
N VAL A 40 -10.39 5.60 -10.27
CA VAL A 40 -10.20 4.17 -10.53
C VAL A 40 -11.52 3.61 -11.04
N ARG A 41 -11.48 3.04 -12.25
CA ARG A 41 -12.66 2.50 -12.93
C ARG A 41 -12.44 1.05 -13.32
N ASP A 42 -13.57 0.33 -13.36
CA ASP A 42 -13.64 -1.00 -13.93
C ASP A 42 -13.77 -0.95 -15.47
N ALA A 43 -13.67 -2.09 -16.14
CA ALA A 43 -13.81 -2.21 -17.60
C ALA A 43 -15.17 -1.70 -18.11
N ASP A 44 -16.22 -1.83 -17.30
CA ASP A 44 -17.58 -1.35 -17.63
C ASP A 44 -17.72 0.18 -17.52
N GLY A 45 -16.69 0.89 -17.04
CA GLY A 45 -16.70 2.34 -16.83
C GLY A 45 -17.29 2.78 -15.48
N SER A 46 -17.75 1.82 -14.67
CA SER A 46 -18.16 2.02 -13.28
C SER A 46 -17.00 2.55 -12.43
N ILE A 47 -17.26 3.59 -11.64
CA ILE A 47 -16.27 4.19 -10.73
C ILE A 47 -16.22 3.37 -9.45
N ILE A 48 -15.05 2.82 -9.14
CA ILE A 48 -14.80 2.07 -7.90
C ILE A 48 -14.20 2.98 -6.83
N GLN A 49 -13.31 3.89 -7.23
CA GLN A 49 -12.69 4.85 -6.31
C GLN A 49 -12.52 6.21 -7.00
N PHE A 50 -12.79 7.30 -6.29
CA PHE A 50 -12.61 8.65 -6.83
C PHE A 50 -11.14 9.07 -6.94
N HIS A 51 -10.32 8.68 -5.97
CA HIS A 51 -8.88 8.96 -5.94
C HIS A 51 -8.17 7.67 -5.51
N TYR A 52 -7.19 7.23 -6.30
CA TYR A 52 -6.40 6.03 -5.98
C TYR A 52 -5.74 6.17 -4.61
N GLY A 53 -6.04 5.28 -3.67
CA GLY A 53 -5.46 5.34 -2.32
C GLY A 53 -5.77 6.62 -1.54
N GLU A 54 -6.89 7.29 -1.84
CA GLU A 54 -7.32 8.60 -1.29
C GLU A 54 -6.45 9.79 -1.71
N ASP A 55 -5.14 9.60 -1.85
CA ASP A 55 -4.17 10.66 -2.18
C ASP A 55 -3.78 10.71 -3.67
N GLY A 56 -4.11 9.70 -4.48
CA GLY A 56 -3.74 9.60 -5.89
C GLY A 56 -2.26 9.29 -6.16
N VAL A 57 -1.47 9.08 -5.12
CA VAL A 57 -0.01 8.90 -5.18
C VAL A 57 0.35 7.46 -5.53
N ASP A 58 1.30 7.27 -6.43
CA ASP A 58 1.91 5.99 -6.74
C ASP A 58 2.75 5.48 -5.56
N VAL A 59 2.57 4.20 -5.23
CA VAL A 59 3.27 3.47 -4.17
C VAL A 59 4.78 3.54 -4.35
N HIS A 60 5.28 3.53 -5.59
CA HIS A 60 6.72 3.58 -5.87
C HIS A 60 7.35 4.95 -5.61
N GLN A 61 6.55 6.02 -5.59
CA GLN A 61 7.05 7.40 -5.46
C GLN A 61 6.80 8.01 -4.07
N THR A 62 6.16 7.28 -3.16
CA THR A 62 5.81 7.73 -1.80
C THR A 62 7.03 8.06 -0.93
N SER A 63 8.17 7.38 -1.08
CA SER A 63 9.28 7.45 -0.12
C SER A 63 9.81 8.85 0.15
N PHE A 64 9.90 9.71 -0.89
CA PHE A 64 10.46 11.05 -0.77
C PHE A 64 9.41 12.15 -0.59
N ILE A 65 8.13 11.83 -0.48
CA ILE A 65 7.06 12.83 -0.34
C ILE A 65 6.97 13.36 1.10
N THR A 66 7.31 12.51 2.07
CA THR A 66 7.28 12.85 3.51
C THR A 66 8.61 13.38 4.04
N GLU A 67 9.70 13.23 3.28
CA GLU A 67 11.05 13.63 3.70
C GLU A 67 11.35 15.11 3.39
N PHE A 68 10.73 16.00 4.17
CA PHE A 68 10.89 17.45 4.00
C PHE A 68 12.34 17.95 4.12
N GLY A 69 13.16 17.29 4.95
CA GLY A 69 14.57 17.61 5.11
C GLY A 69 15.36 17.46 3.81
N ALA A 70 15.27 16.29 3.18
CA ALA A 70 15.96 16.00 1.92
C ALA A 70 15.46 16.88 0.77
N LEU A 71 14.15 17.14 0.72
CA LEU A 71 13.54 18.02 -0.28
C LEU A 71 14.05 19.47 -0.16
N SER A 72 14.19 19.97 1.08
CA SER A 72 14.70 21.33 1.31
C SER A 72 16.15 21.51 0.86
N THR A 73 17.00 20.48 1.06
CA THR A 73 18.41 20.50 0.64
C THR A 73 18.55 20.38 -0.87
N ASN A 74 17.72 19.55 -1.51
CA ASN A 74 17.80 19.25 -2.94
C ASN A 74 16.85 20.10 -3.80
N LYS A 75 16.44 21.29 -3.30
CA LYS A 75 15.42 22.13 -3.93
C LYS A 75 15.70 22.42 -5.42
N GLU A 76 16.95 22.71 -5.78
CA GLU A 76 17.33 23.09 -7.15
C GLU A 76 17.18 21.92 -8.14
N LEU A 77 17.54 20.70 -7.71
CA LEU A 77 17.41 19.50 -8.53
C LEU A 77 15.95 19.11 -8.73
N VAL A 78 15.13 19.27 -7.69
CA VAL A 78 13.70 18.98 -7.79
C VAL A 78 13.05 20.00 -8.73
N PHE A 79 13.36 21.30 -8.60
CA PHE A 79 12.84 22.30 -9.54
C PHE A 79 13.28 22.06 -10.98
N SER A 80 14.54 21.74 -11.25
CA SER A 80 15.01 21.51 -12.62
C SER A 80 14.40 20.26 -13.27
N ASN A 81 14.23 19.17 -12.50
CA ASN A 81 13.68 17.92 -13.02
C ASN A 81 12.17 17.96 -13.23
N TYR A 82 11.43 18.70 -12.40
CA TYR A 82 9.96 18.74 -12.41
C TYR A 82 9.40 20.03 -13.06
N CYS A 83 10.25 20.85 -13.69
CA CYS A 83 9.85 21.98 -14.55
C CYS A 83 9.35 21.48 -15.92
N ARG A 84 8.49 20.47 -15.95
CA ARG A 84 7.65 20.20 -17.11
C ARG A 84 6.28 20.76 -16.76
N GLN A 85 5.89 21.81 -17.48
CA GLN A 85 4.60 22.49 -17.42
C GLN A 85 3.52 21.61 -16.81
N LEU A 86 3.17 21.92 -15.56
CA LEU A 86 1.93 21.43 -14.99
C LEU A 86 0.82 22.04 -15.83
N ASP A 87 0.26 21.26 -16.73
CA ASP A 87 -1.08 21.56 -17.24
C ASP A 87 -2.00 21.47 -16.01
N ARG A 88 -2.20 22.62 -15.36
CA ARG A 88 -3.21 22.91 -14.33
C ARG A 88 -4.64 22.80 -14.91
N SER A 89 -4.84 21.89 -15.86
CA SER A 89 -6.08 21.70 -16.60
C SER A 89 -6.84 20.45 -16.15
N SER A 90 -6.25 19.58 -15.33
CA SER A 90 -6.98 18.46 -14.74
C SER A 90 -7.85 18.97 -13.57
N PRO A 91 -9.19 18.88 -13.62
CA PRO A 91 -10.07 19.41 -12.57
C PRO A 91 -9.97 18.70 -11.21
N TYR A 92 -9.37 17.51 -11.18
CA TYR A 92 -9.50 16.58 -10.05
C TYR A 92 -8.37 16.68 -9.03
N ILE A 93 -7.11 16.82 -9.46
CA ILE A 93 -5.95 16.92 -8.54
C ILE A 93 -5.32 18.30 -8.69
N ASN A 94 -5.94 19.29 -8.03
CA ASN A 94 -5.48 20.68 -8.05
C ASN A 94 -4.91 21.16 -6.71
N LYS A 95 -5.05 20.35 -5.65
CA LYS A 95 -4.68 20.71 -4.28
C LYS A 95 -3.81 19.63 -3.67
N LEU A 96 -2.89 20.06 -2.81
CA LEU A 96 -2.17 19.16 -1.94
C LEU A 96 -3.16 18.60 -0.90
N PRO A 97 -3.10 17.33 -0.51
CA PRO A 97 -3.94 16.82 0.56
C PRO A 97 -3.65 17.56 1.88
N GLU A 98 -4.71 17.91 2.63
CA GLU A 98 -4.64 18.70 3.87
C GLU A 98 -3.67 18.08 4.90
N ALA A 99 -3.56 16.75 4.91
CA ALA A 99 -2.63 16.02 5.77
C ALA A 99 -1.15 16.30 5.46
N LEU A 100 -0.78 16.48 4.18
CA LEU A 100 0.57 16.84 3.77
C LEU A 100 0.83 18.33 4.01
N GLU A 101 -0.16 19.20 3.76
CA GLU A 101 -0.06 20.63 4.04
C GLU A 101 0.22 20.87 5.53
N GLY A 102 -0.56 20.25 6.42
CA GLY A 102 -0.37 20.38 7.86
C GLY A 102 0.99 19.87 8.36
N LYS A 103 1.56 18.84 7.70
CA LYS A 103 2.92 18.35 8.00
C LYS A 103 4.00 19.31 7.50
N ALA A 104 3.84 19.85 6.29
CA ALA A 104 4.75 20.83 5.71
C ALA A 104 4.78 22.12 6.55
N GLU A 105 3.63 22.61 7.00
CA GLU A 105 3.55 23.77 7.88
C GLU A 105 4.25 23.56 9.22
N LYS A 106 4.06 22.38 9.85
CA LYS A 106 4.77 22.03 11.10
C LYS A 106 6.28 22.06 10.90
N PHE A 107 6.76 21.53 9.78
CA PHE A 107 8.18 21.53 9.43
C PHE A 107 8.71 22.96 9.19
N SER A 108 7.94 23.82 8.49
CA SER A 108 8.29 25.22 8.26
C SER A 108 8.41 26.01 9.58
N LYS A 109 7.45 25.80 10.50
CA LYS A 109 7.46 26.41 11.84
C LYS A 109 8.65 25.94 12.67
N GLN A 110 8.99 24.65 12.59
CA GLN A 110 10.10 24.07 13.35
C GLN A 110 11.48 24.63 12.94
N ARG A 111 11.64 25.04 11.68
CA ARG A 111 12.88 25.64 11.18
C ARG A 111 12.94 27.18 11.23
N ASN A 112 11.87 27.86 11.66
CA ASN A 112 11.73 29.33 11.56
C ASN A 112 11.98 29.84 10.12
N LEU A 113 11.41 29.17 9.12
CA LEU A 113 11.53 29.59 7.72
C LEU A 113 10.85 30.94 7.50
N GLY A 114 11.47 31.82 6.71
CA GLY A 114 10.85 33.09 6.32
C GLY A 114 9.59 32.87 5.48
N SER A 115 8.67 33.85 5.47
CA SER A 115 7.39 33.75 4.73
C SER A 115 7.58 33.49 3.23
N MET A 116 8.63 34.05 2.62
CA MET A 116 8.95 33.86 1.21
C MET A 116 9.48 32.45 0.93
N GLU A 117 10.35 31.92 1.80
CA GLU A 117 10.89 30.55 1.67
C GLU A 117 9.81 29.49 1.91
N GLN A 118 8.83 29.77 2.76
CA GLN A 118 7.69 28.89 2.98
C GLN A 118 6.83 28.74 1.72
N ALA A 119 6.59 29.84 0.99
CA ALA A 119 5.83 29.80 -0.26
C ALA A 119 6.55 29.01 -1.36
N ASP A 120 7.87 29.19 -1.48
CA ASP A 120 8.68 28.43 -2.44
C ASP A 120 8.76 26.95 -2.07
N PHE A 121 8.80 26.62 -0.77
CA PHE A 121 8.74 25.25 -0.29
C PHE A 121 7.39 24.58 -0.56
N LEU A 122 6.28 25.29 -0.37
CA LEU A 122 4.95 24.76 -0.71
C LEU A 122 4.83 24.47 -2.21
N ARG A 123 5.30 25.39 -3.06
CA ARG A 123 5.35 25.16 -4.52
C ARG A 123 6.19 23.95 -4.88
N LEU A 124 7.34 23.78 -4.24
CA LEU A 124 8.19 22.60 -4.41
C LEU A 124 7.43 21.30 -4.07
N MET A 125 6.65 21.32 -2.98
CA MET A 125 5.83 20.19 -2.56
C MET A 125 4.71 19.87 -3.53
N GLU A 126 4.03 20.89 -4.04
CA GLU A 126 3.02 20.70 -5.09
C GLU A 126 3.63 20.07 -6.35
N HIS A 127 4.78 20.57 -6.82
CA HIS A 127 5.47 20.00 -7.99
C HIS A 127 5.89 18.54 -7.77
N LYS A 128 6.42 18.23 -6.58
CA LYS A 128 6.80 16.86 -6.23
C LYS A 128 5.56 15.96 -6.15
N TYR A 129 4.49 16.42 -5.51
CA TYR A 129 3.26 15.66 -5.34
C TYR A 129 2.63 15.30 -6.68
N VAL A 130 2.48 16.26 -7.60
CA VAL A 130 1.92 15.97 -8.93
C VAL A 130 2.78 14.97 -9.71
N SER A 131 4.10 15.05 -9.54
CA SER A 131 5.03 14.11 -10.19
C SER A 131 4.98 12.71 -9.60
N CYS A 132 4.46 12.54 -8.39
CA CYS A 132 4.31 11.27 -7.71
C CYS A 132 2.92 10.63 -7.94
N LEU A 133 2.01 11.28 -8.67
CA LEU A 133 0.69 10.73 -8.94
C LEU A 133 0.76 9.49 -9.83
N ALA A 134 -0.14 8.54 -9.58
CA ALA A 134 -0.31 7.36 -10.43
C ALA A 134 -0.67 7.78 -11.87
N GLN A 135 -0.03 7.13 -12.85
CA GLN A 135 -0.23 7.50 -14.25
C GLN A 135 -1.59 7.01 -14.77
N PRO A 136 -2.25 7.74 -15.68
CA PRO A 136 -3.44 7.23 -16.35
C PRO A 136 -3.12 5.94 -17.11
N GLY A 137 -3.96 4.91 -16.93
CA GLY A 137 -3.78 3.57 -17.49
C GLY A 137 -3.06 2.59 -16.58
N GLU A 138 -2.56 3.02 -15.42
CA GLU A 138 -1.92 2.16 -14.42
C GLU A 138 -2.86 1.02 -13.99
N PRO A 139 -2.43 -0.26 -14.07
CA PRO A 139 -3.24 -1.42 -13.70
C PRO A 139 -3.24 -1.63 -12.18
N VAL A 140 -3.85 -0.69 -11.46
CA VAL A 140 -3.83 -0.64 -9.98
C VAL A 140 -4.46 -1.86 -9.32
N GLY A 141 -5.45 -2.51 -9.94
CA GLY A 141 -6.02 -3.74 -9.39
C GLY A 141 -5.08 -4.94 -9.42
N VAL A 142 -4.25 -5.03 -10.46
CA VAL A 142 -3.21 -6.06 -10.58
C VAL A 142 -2.12 -5.81 -9.53
N LEU A 143 -1.68 -4.55 -9.39
CA LEU A 143 -0.68 -4.16 -8.38
C LEU A 143 -1.18 -4.45 -6.96
N ALA A 144 -2.42 -4.13 -6.65
CA ALA A 144 -3.03 -4.43 -5.36
C ALA A 144 -3.14 -5.95 -5.13
N SER A 145 -3.55 -6.71 -6.14
CA SER A 145 -3.66 -8.18 -6.07
C SER A 145 -2.31 -8.84 -5.78
N GLN A 146 -1.25 -8.41 -6.47
CA GLN A 146 0.10 -8.92 -6.27
C GLN A 146 0.64 -8.53 -4.89
N SER A 147 0.42 -7.28 -4.49
CA SER A 147 0.87 -6.75 -3.20
C SER A 147 0.29 -7.53 -2.01
N VAL A 148 -0.90 -8.12 -2.15
CA VAL A 148 -1.49 -9.01 -1.14
C VAL A 148 -1.05 -10.47 -1.34
N GLY A 149 -1.02 -10.93 -2.60
CA GLY A 149 -0.77 -12.33 -2.95
C GLY A 149 0.66 -12.80 -2.71
N GLU A 150 1.67 -11.98 -3.06
CA GLU A 150 3.08 -12.34 -2.90
C GLU A 150 3.50 -12.50 -1.43
N PRO A 151 3.25 -11.55 -0.51
CA PRO A 151 3.63 -11.72 0.89
C PRO A 151 2.78 -12.78 1.63
N ALA A 152 1.57 -13.11 1.16
CA ALA A 152 0.78 -14.21 1.73
C ALA A 152 1.51 -15.56 1.65
N THR A 153 2.40 -15.74 0.67
CA THR A 153 3.27 -16.92 0.58
C THR A 153 4.26 -16.99 1.76
N GLN A 154 4.74 -15.84 2.25
CA GLN A 154 5.65 -15.74 3.40
C GLN A 154 4.91 -15.90 4.73
N MET A 155 3.70 -15.33 4.84
CA MET A 155 2.88 -15.46 6.07
C MET A 155 2.49 -16.90 6.38
N THR A 156 2.20 -17.71 5.35
CA THR A 156 1.81 -19.10 5.56
C THR A 156 2.97 -19.96 6.08
N ALA A 157 4.22 -19.55 5.82
CA ALA A 157 5.42 -20.19 6.36
C ALA A 157 5.67 -19.86 7.85
N PHE A 158 5.09 -18.78 8.38
CA PHE A 158 5.42 -18.23 9.72
C PHE A 158 4.20 -17.95 10.61
N THR A 159 3.18 -18.82 10.64
CA THR A 159 2.21 -18.79 11.74
C THR A 159 2.79 -19.55 12.95
N PRO A 160 3.09 -18.91 14.09
CA PRO A 160 3.47 -19.57 15.34
C PRO A 160 2.27 -20.23 16.03
N SER A 161 1.29 -20.75 15.27
CA SER A 161 0.22 -21.57 15.83
C SER A 161 0.74 -22.90 16.40
N ASN A 162 2.03 -23.24 16.16
CA ASN A 162 2.73 -24.34 16.83
C ASN A 162 3.47 -23.94 18.13
N PHE A 163 3.37 -22.69 18.61
CA PHE A 163 3.87 -22.33 19.95
C PHE A 163 2.83 -22.58 21.05
N VAL A 164 1.54 -22.74 20.72
CA VAL A 164 0.49 -23.00 21.70
C VAL A 164 0.51 -24.46 22.19
N SER A 165 1.14 -25.40 21.45
CA SER A 165 1.20 -26.81 21.85
C SER A 165 2.41 -27.18 22.74
N GLN A 166 3.27 -26.23 23.12
CA GLN A 166 4.43 -26.51 23.98
C GLN A 166 4.51 -25.64 25.25
N SER A 167 3.44 -24.93 25.62
CA SER A 167 3.46 -24.07 26.81
C SER A 167 2.16 -24.07 27.62
N PHE A 168 1.41 -25.17 27.61
CA PHE A 168 0.36 -25.39 28.60
C PHE A 168 0.55 -26.77 29.25
N PRO A 169 0.70 -26.87 30.59
CA PRO A 169 0.75 -28.15 31.26
C PRO A 169 -0.56 -28.91 31.07
N ASN A 170 -0.42 -30.20 30.79
CA ASN A 170 -1.48 -31.21 30.59
C ASN A 170 -2.41 -31.30 31.81
N SER A 171 -3.40 -30.41 31.95
CA SER A 171 -4.39 -30.52 33.04
C SER A 171 -5.82 -30.13 32.67
N ILE A 172 -6.07 -29.59 31.46
CA ILE A 172 -7.42 -29.11 31.07
C ILE A 172 -8.01 -29.89 29.87
N ALA A 173 -7.22 -30.76 29.21
CA ALA A 173 -7.67 -31.50 28.04
C ALA A 173 -8.44 -32.81 28.35
N GLU A 174 -8.58 -33.21 29.62
CA GLU A 174 -9.29 -34.44 30.01
C GLU A 174 -10.75 -34.22 30.47
N MET A 175 -11.30 -33.00 30.40
CA MET A 175 -12.66 -32.71 30.88
C MET A 175 -13.70 -32.42 29.78
N LEU A 176 -13.43 -32.78 28.52
CA LEU A 176 -14.39 -32.56 27.41
C LEU A 176 -14.53 -33.78 26.48
N ASP A 177 -14.40 -35.01 27.01
CA ASP A 177 -14.69 -36.23 26.23
C ASP A 177 -15.68 -37.21 26.91
N ASP A 178 -16.25 -36.86 28.07
CA ASP A 178 -17.19 -37.74 28.83
C ASP A 178 -18.63 -37.20 28.88
N SER A 179 -19.21 -36.80 27.73
CA SER A 179 -20.66 -36.56 27.68
C SER A 179 -21.29 -36.74 26.30
N ASN A 180 -21.12 -37.93 25.71
CA ASN A 180 -22.09 -38.48 24.74
C ASN A 180 -21.94 -40.01 24.62
N TYR A 181 -22.24 -40.70 25.72
CA TYR A 181 -22.71 -42.08 25.72
C TYR A 181 -24.14 -42.09 26.28
N LEU A 182 -25.13 -41.82 25.43
CA LEU A 182 -26.52 -42.29 25.61
C LEU A 182 -27.31 -42.12 24.29
N HIS A 183 -27.24 -43.09 23.38
CA HIS A 183 -28.33 -44.02 23.08
C HIS A 183 -27.92 -45.05 22.02
#